data_AF-A0A7S0XZ26-F1
#
_entry.id   AF-A0A7S0XZ26-F1
#
_cell.length_a   1.000
_cell.length_b   1.000
_cell.length_c   1.000
_cell.angle_alpha   90.00
_cell.angle_beta   90.00
_cell.angle_gamma   90.00
#
_symmetry.space_group_name_H-M   'P 1'
#
loop_
_entity.id
_entity.type
_entity.pdbx_description
1 polymer ?
#
loop_
_entity_poly.entity_id
_entity_poly.type
_entity_poly.pdbx_seq_one_letter_code
_entity_poly.pdbx_strand_id
1 'polypeptide(L)'
;MFDNGKTLDGNLADSIARNQPSPVGIEVLVIGNDDYNVIGRRGGSLKLNNCVRDAKVMKEAFEKLGGRCHLETNIAEPRHVRKKVKDWASERLKDSVRIAFISWAGHSLARNGATHLVPTFGKGETQQLSKLDFEEDTVHLLDIIKAVRNANP
;
A
#
# COMPACT_ATOMS: atom_id res chain seq x y z
N MET A 1 -15.57 -59.37 -18.51
CA MET A 1 -14.76 -58.74 -17.43
C MET A 1 -14.12 -57.53 -18.06
N PHE A 2 -14.55 -56.32 -17.69
CA PHE A 2 -13.86 -55.02 -17.69
C PHE A 2 -14.94 -53.95 -17.54
N ASP A 3 -15.16 -53.52 -16.31
CA ASP A 3 -15.94 -52.34 -15.94
C ASP A 3 -14.93 -51.23 -15.63
N ASN A 4 -14.87 -50.19 -16.46
CA ASN A 4 -13.98 -49.03 -16.29
C ASN A 4 -14.76 -47.71 -16.50
N GLY A 5 -15.99 -47.65 -15.99
CA GLY A 5 -16.86 -46.47 -16.06
C GLY A 5 -16.82 -45.55 -14.83
N LYS A 6 -15.79 -45.61 -13.97
CA LYS A 6 -15.69 -44.69 -12.82
C LYS A 6 -15.00 -43.39 -13.22
N THR A 7 -15.82 -42.41 -13.56
CA THR A 7 -15.48 -40.99 -13.58
C THR A 7 -14.65 -40.63 -12.35
N LEU A 8 -13.46 -40.06 -12.59
CA LEU A 8 -12.57 -39.48 -11.59
C LEU A 8 -13.30 -38.41 -10.78
N ASP A 9 -13.86 -38.86 -9.66
CA ASP A 9 -14.05 -38.20 -8.37
C ASP A 9 -14.15 -36.67 -8.37
N GLY A 10 -15.40 -36.17 -8.37
CA GLY A 10 -15.73 -34.82 -7.90
C GLY A 10 -15.23 -34.55 -6.46
N ASN A 11 -14.89 -35.60 -5.71
CA ASN A 11 -14.26 -35.51 -4.39
C ASN A 11 -12.80 -35.01 -4.44
N LEU A 12 -12.07 -35.17 -5.55
CA LEU A 12 -10.69 -34.67 -5.66
C LEU A 12 -10.67 -33.17 -5.96
N ALA A 13 -11.56 -32.70 -6.84
CA ALA A 13 -11.76 -31.27 -7.07
C ALA A 13 -12.25 -30.55 -5.80
N ASP A 14 -13.18 -31.18 -5.07
CA ASP A 14 -13.66 -30.69 -3.78
C ASP A 14 -12.58 -30.73 -2.68
N SER A 15 -11.72 -31.75 -2.65
CA SER A 15 -10.65 -31.82 -1.63
C SER A 15 -9.52 -30.82 -1.92
N ILE A 16 -9.23 -30.52 -3.20
CA ILE A 16 -8.33 -29.44 -3.61
C ILE A 16 -8.93 -28.08 -3.24
N ALA A 17 -10.24 -27.89 -3.42
CA ALA A 17 -10.93 -26.65 -3.02
C ALA A 17 -10.98 -26.47 -1.49
N ARG A 18 -11.14 -27.56 -0.72
CA ARG A 18 -11.15 -27.54 0.76
C ARG A 18 -9.76 -27.45 1.39
N ASN A 19 -8.71 -27.81 0.64
CA ASN A 19 -7.30 -27.63 1.03
C ASN A 19 -6.68 -26.35 0.46
N GLN A 20 -7.44 -25.50 -0.24
CA GLN A 20 -7.01 -24.12 -0.38
C GLN A 20 -6.99 -23.53 1.02
N PRO A 21 -5.87 -22.92 1.46
CA PRO A 21 -5.88 -22.18 2.70
C PRO A 21 -7.07 -21.21 2.62
N SER A 22 -7.99 -21.30 3.59
CA SER A 22 -8.94 -20.23 3.90
C SER A 22 -8.22 -18.92 3.64
N PRO A 23 -8.75 -18.01 2.77
CA PRO A 23 -7.99 -16.89 2.25
C PRO A 23 -7.35 -16.21 3.45
N VAL A 24 -6.03 -16.36 3.53
CA VAL A 24 -5.26 -15.80 4.64
C VAL A 24 -5.67 -14.34 4.64
N GLY A 25 -6.21 -13.86 5.76
CA GLY A 25 -6.72 -12.49 5.86
C GLY A 25 -5.57 -11.51 5.69
N ILE A 26 -5.16 -11.28 4.46
CA ILE A 26 -4.10 -10.39 4.04
C ILE A 26 -4.81 -9.14 3.57
N GLU A 27 -4.64 -8.07 4.31
CA GLU A 27 -5.06 -6.73 3.91
C GLU A 27 -3.84 -5.94 3.48
N VAL A 28 -3.94 -5.28 2.33
CA VAL A 28 -2.83 -4.50 1.78
C VAL A 28 -3.31 -3.11 1.41
N LEU A 29 -2.59 -2.09 1.88
CA LEU A 29 -2.66 -0.74 1.35
C LEU A 29 -1.41 -0.47 0.51
N VAL A 30 -1.60 -0.17 -0.77
CA VAL A 30 -0.52 0.17 -1.69
C VAL A 30 -0.67 1.64 -2.09
N ILE A 31 0.40 2.42 -1.95
CA ILE A 31 0.43 3.85 -2.27
C ILE A 31 1.56 4.11 -3.28
N GLY A 32 1.23 4.70 -4.43
CA GLY A 32 2.19 5.10 -5.45
C GLY A 32 2.15 6.60 -5.74
N ASN A 33 3.26 7.30 -5.55
CA ASN A 33 3.38 8.74 -5.78
C ASN A 33 4.45 9.02 -6.84
N ASP A 34 4.04 9.63 -7.96
CA ASP A 34 4.90 10.03 -9.08
C ASP A 34 4.85 11.55 -9.34
N ASP A 35 3.67 12.15 -9.17
CA ASP A 35 3.36 13.51 -9.64
C ASP A 35 3.78 14.59 -8.64
N TYR A 36 5.04 14.55 -8.20
CA TYR A 36 5.59 15.54 -7.27
C TYR A 36 5.66 16.93 -7.91
N ASN A 37 5.06 17.91 -7.25
CA ASN A 37 5.21 19.32 -7.62
C ASN A 37 6.37 19.97 -6.85
N VAL A 38 7.54 19.33 -6.87
CA VAL A 38 8.74 19.77 -6.15
C VAL A 38 9.93 19.89 -7.08
N ILE A 39 10.70 20.97 -6.92
CA ILE A 39 11.98 21.21 -7.57
C ILE A 39 13.13 20.94 -6.60
N GLY A 40 14.10 20.15 -7.03
CA GLY A 40 15.31 19.85 -6.29
C GLY A 40 16.30 21.02 -6.24
N ARG A 41 17.38 20.87 -5.46
CA ARG A 41 18.38 21.94 -5.24
C ARG A 41 19.05 22.48 -6.51
N ARG A 42 19.04 21.73 -7.61
CA ARG A 42 19.63 22.10 -8.91
C ARG A 42 18.60 22.55 -9.96
N GLY A 43 17.37 22.86 -9.54
CA GLY A 43 16.32 23.30 -10.47
C GLY A 43 15.59 22.18 -11.24
N GLY A 44 16.02 20.92 -11.07
CA GLY A 44 15.37 19.76 -11.70
C GLY A 44 14.08 19.35 -10.98
N SER A 45 13.10 18.87 -11.74
CA SER A 45 11.88 18.26 -11.19
C SER A 45 12.21 17.00 -10.39
N LEU A 46 11.53 16.83 -9.26
CA LEU A 46 11.57 15.59 -8.48
C LEU A 46 10.43 14.62 -8.82
N LYS A 47 9.75 14.79 -9.96
CA LYS A 47 8.77 13.78 -10.39
C LYS A 47 9.44 12.41 -10.56
N LEU A 48 8.72 11.39 -10.13
CA LEU A 48 9.09 9.99 -10.38
C LEU A 48 8.28 9.50 -11.58
N ASN A 49 8.81 8.49 -12.27
CA ASN A 49 8.27 8.08 -13.57
C ASN A 49 7.53 6.73 -13.51
N ASN A 50 7.48 6.07 -12.35
CA ASN A 50 7.10 4.66 -12.31
C ASN A 50 6.48 4.17 -11.00
N CYS A 51 6.44 4.96 -9.93
CA CYS A 51 5.94 4.54 -8.63
C CYS A 51 4.44 4.20 -8.66
N VAL A 52 3.63 4.90 -9.47
CA VAL A 52 2.21 4.56 -9.67
C VAL A 52 2.08 3.24 -10.41
N ARG A 53 2.95 2.97 -11.39
CA ARG A 53 2.96 1.68 -12.10
C ARG A 53 3.41 0.56 -11.16
N ASP A 54 4.47 0.77 -10.39
CA ASP A 54 4.99 -0.20 -9.43
C ASP A 54 3.94 -0.51 -8.34
N ALA A 55 3.22 0.49 -7.86
CA ALA A 55 2.08 0.30 -6.96
C ALA A 55 0.97 -0.58 -7.57
N LYS A 56 0.65 -0.40 -8.86
CA LYS A 56 -0.32 -1.26 -9.55
C LYS A 56 0.18 -2.70 -9.66
N VAL A 57 1.44 -2.90 -10.04
CA VAL A 57 2.05 -4.25 -10.12
C VAL A 57 2.08 -4.93 -8.75
N MET A 58 2.43 -4.19 -7.69
CA MET A 58 2.41 -4.69 -6.32
C MET A 58 1.00 -5.09 -5.88
N LYS A 59 -0.01 -4.27 -6.19
CA LYS A 59 -1.41 -4.62 -5.96
C LYS A 59 -1.77 -5.95 -6.64
N GLU A 60 -1.50 -6.07 -7.94
CA GLU A 60 -1.80 -7.28 -8.70
C GLU A 60 -1.09 -8.52 -8.13
N ALA A 61 0.16 -8.36 -7.67
CA ALA A 61 0.92 -9.44 -7.04
C ALA A 61 0.27 -9.91 -5.73
N PHE A 62 -0.15 -8.99 -4.86
CA PHE A 62 -0.82 -9.34 -3.60
C PHE A 62 -2.22 -9.91 -3.83
N GLU A 63 -2.98 -9.42 -4.82
CA GLU A 63 -4.29 -9.99 -5.18
C GLU A 63 -4.14 -11.45 -5.68
N LYS A 64 -3.10 -11.76 -6.45
CA LYS A 64 -2.79 -13.14 -6.87
C LYS A 64 -2.42 -14.06 -5.71
N LEU A 65 -1.91 -13.51 -4.61
CA LEU A 65 -1.63 -14.23 -3.37
C LEU A 65 -2.88 -14.36 -2.47
N GLY A 66 -4.06 -13.94 -2.93
CA GLY A 66 -5.31 -13.98 -2.18
C GLY A 66 -5.50 -12.81 -1.21
N GLY A 67 -4.69 -11.76 -1.31
CA GLY A 67 -4.81 -10.55 -0.49
C GLY A 67 -5.88 -9.58 -0.99
N ARG A 68 -6.56 -8.91 -0.05
CA ARG A 68 -7.48 -7.81 -0.35
C ARG A 68 -6.66 -6.51 -0.41
N CYS A 69 -6.62 -5.88 -1.59
CA CYS A 69 -5.71 -4.77 -1.85
C CYS A 69 -6.45 -3.47 -2.12
N HIS A 70 -6.03 -2.42 -1.44
CA HIS A 70 -6.45 -1.04 -1.68
C HIS A 70 -5.31 -0.25 -2.31
N LEU A 71 -5.59 0.47 -3.39
CA LEU A 71 -4.59 1.26 -4.12
C LEU A 71 -4.94 2.74 -4.02
N GLU A 72 -3.96 3.53 -3.60
CA GLU A 72 -4.00 4.99 -3.65
C GLU A 72 -2.84 5.50 -4.51
N THR A 73 -3.04 6.64 -5.18
CA THR A 73 -2.02 7.22 -6.05
C THR A 73 -1.95 8.73 -5.91
N ASN A 74 -0.74 9.28 -5.94
CA ASN A 74 -0.48 10.72 -5.93
C ASN A 74 -1.21 11.47 -4.81
N ILE A 75 -1.06 11.00 -3.58
CA ILE A 75 -1.68 11.64 -2.42
C ILE A 75 -0.94 12.96 -2.15
N ALA A 76 -1.66 14.07 -2.24
CA ALA A 76 -1.09 15.41 -2.22
C ALA A 76 -0.63 15.90 -0.86
N GLU A 77 -1.28 15.51 0.25
CA GLU A 77 -1.08 16.16 1.54
C GLU A 77 -0.83 15.13 2.66
N PRO A 78 0.04 15.43 3.63
CA PRO A 78 0.30 14.56 4.77
C PRO A 78 -0.95 14.14 5.53
N ARG A 79 -1.89 15.08 5.74
CA ARG A 79 -3.19 14.79 6.39
C ARG A 79 -4.02 13.78 5.60
N HIS A 80 -3.97 13.81 4.27
CA HIS A 80 -4.68 12.85 3.43
C HIS A 80 -4.05 11.46 3.50
N VAL A 81 -2.72 11.36 3.52
CA VAL A 81 -2.03 10.07 3.72
C VAL A 81 -2.44 9.47 5.07
N ARG A 82 -2.36 10.25 6.15
CA ARG A 82 -2.77 9.83 7.50
C ARG A 82 -4.23 9.38 7.54
N LYS A 83 -5.13 10.15 6.91
CA LYS A 83 -6.55 9.80 6.81
C LYS A 83 -6.75 8.48 6.06
N LYS A 84 -6.14 8.30 4.89
CA LYS A 84 -6.27 7.08 4.08
C LYS A 84 -5.78 5.84 4.83
N VAL A 85 -4.65 5.94 5.52
CA VAL A 85 -4.13 4.85 6.35
C VAL A 85 -5.10 4.53 7.49
N LYS A 86 -5.60 5.55 8.20
CA LYS A 86 -6.54 5.36 9.31
C LYS A 86 -7.85 4.73 8.84
N ASP A 87 -8.45 5.25 7.77
CA ASP A 87 -9.70 4.75 7.21
C ASP A 87 -9.52 3.27 6.80
N TRP A 88 -8.50 2.98 5.98
CA TRP A 88 -8.17 1.61 5.58
C TRP A 88 -7.99 0.71 6.80
N ALA A 89 -7.19 1.12 7.78
CA ALA A 89 -6.92 0.33 8.96
C ALA A 89 -8.21 0.01 9.74
N SER A 90 -9.04 1.02 10.01
CA SER A 90 -10.30 0.85 10.76
C SER A 90 -11.38 0.04 10.04
N GLU A 91 -11.43 0.12 8.71
CA GLU A 91 -12.45 -0.56 7.92
C GLU A 91 -12.09 -2.01 7.61
N ARG A 92 -10.80 -2.29 7.50
CA ARG A 92 -10.29 -3.52 6.89
C ARG A 92 -9.61 -4.44 7.88
N LEU A 93 -8.93 -3.92 8.90
CA LEU A 93 -8.23 -4.73 9.91
C LEU A 93 -9.20 -5.17 10.99
N LYS A 94 -10.06 -6.14 10.64
CA LYS A 94 -11.02 -6.79 11.54
C LYS A 94 -10.51 -8.18 11.94
N ASP A 95 -11.19 -8.86 12.86
CA ASP A 95 -10.80 -10.16 13.47
C ASP A 95 -10.39 -11.28 12.49
N SER A 96 -10.82 -11.20 11.23
CA SER A 96 -10.43 -12.15 10.16
C SER A 96 -9.04 -11.90 9.54
N VAL A 97 -8.42 -10.74 9.80
CA VAL A 97 -7.14 -10.33 9.22
C VAL A 97 -5.99 -10.85 10.05
N ARG A 98 -5.12 -11.63 9.41
CA ARG A 98 -3.91 -12.19 10.02
C ARG A 98 -2.66 -11.39 9.67
N ILE A 99 -2.66 -10.75 8.50
CA ILE A 99 -1.49 -10.05 7.98
C ILE A 99 -1.96 -8.73 7.37
N ALA A 100 -1.28 -7.64 7.75
CA ALA A 100 -1.51 -6.32 7.21
C ALA A 100 -0.22 -5.80 6.58
N PHE A 101 -0.29 -5.39 5.31
CA PHE A 101 0.84 -4.78 4.60
C PHE A 101 0.51 -3.34 4.22
N ILE A 102 1.52 -2.47 4.36
CA ILE A 102 1.51 -1.16 3.71
C ILE A 102 2.72 -1.12 2.78
N SER A 103 2.46 -0.84 1.50
CA SER A 103 3.49 -0.64 0.48
C SER A 103 3.48 0.82 0.03
N TRP A 104 4.65 1.43 0.00
CA TRP A 104 4.86 2.81 -0.43
C TRP A 104 5.89 2.86 -1.54
N ALA A 105 5.50 3.37 -2.70
CA ALA A 105 6.38 3.73 -3.79
C ALA A 105 6.35 5.25 -3.96
N GLY A 106 7.47 5.91 -3.72
CA GLY A 106 7.58 7.38 -3.78
C GLY A 106 8.83 7.87 -3.07
N HIS A 107 9.00 9.19 -3.00
CA HIS A 107 10.07 9.82 -2.24
C HIS A 107 9.92 9.61 -0.73
N SER A 108 11.07 9.48 -0.07
CA SER A 108 11.21 9.51 1.37
C SER A 108 12.41 10.37 1.76
N LEU A 109 12.39 10.89 2.98
CA LEU A 109 13.48 11.64 3.57
C LEU A 109 13.88 10.98 4.89
N ALA A 110 15.18 10.92 5.15
CA ALA A 110 15.72 10.47 6.43
C ALA A 110 16.20 11.68 7.23
N ARG A 111 15.74 11.81 8.47
CA ARG A 111 16.18 12.86 9.41
C ARG A 111 16.24 12.28 10.82
N ASN A 112 17.36 12.48 11.51
CA ASN A 112 17.56 12.00 12.89
C ASN A 112 17.26 10.49 13.08
N GLY A 113 17.61 9.65 12.11
CA GLY A 113 17.32 8.21 12.14
C GLY A 113 15.87 7.83 11.86
N ALA A 114 14.97 8.79 11.66
CA ALA A 114 13.59 8.57 11.31
C ALA A 114 13.35 8.69 9.80
N THR A 115 12.47 7.81 9.28
CA THR A 115 12.01 7.83 7.89
C THR A 115 10.70 8.60 7.78
N HIS A 116 10.67 9.52 6.83
CA HIS A 116 9.52 10.36 6.51
C HIS A 116 9.10 10.12 5.07
N LEU A 117 7.82 9.85 4.86
CA LEU A 117 7.23 9.65 3.54
C LEU A 117 6.80 11.00 2.97
N VAL A 118 7.09 11.25 1.70
CA VAL A 118 6.84 12.54 1.06
C VAL A 118 5.61 12.44 0.15
N PRO A 119 4.49 13.11 0.49
CA PRO A 119 3.33 13.25 -0.40
C PRO A 119 3.66 14.06 -1.65
N THR A 120 2.78 14.07 -2.66
CA THR A 120 3.10 14.74 -3.93
C THR A 120 3.08 16.27 -3.87
N PHE A 121 2.46 16.84 -2.83
CA PHE A 121 2.10 18.26 -2.73
C PHE A 121 1.09 18.64 -3.82
N GLY A 122 -0.05 19.22 -3.44
CA GLY A 122 -1.19 19.43 -4.33
C GLY A 122 -0.86 20.19 -5.62
N LYS A 123 -1.77 20.13 -6.60
CA LYS A 123 -1.67 20.92 -7.83
C LYS A 123 -1.73 22.40 -7.46
N GLY A 124 -0.62 23.10 -7.64
CA GLY A 124 -0.47 24.49 -7.23
C GLY A 124 0.95 24.97 -7.43
N GLU A 125 1.48 25.71 -6.46
CA GLU A 125 2.84 26.23 -6.51
C GLU A 125 3.88 25.11 -6.43
N THR A 126 4.85 25.16 -7.33
CA THR A 126 5.99 24.26 -7.28
C THR A 126 6.84 24.59 -6.07
N GLN A 127 7.01 23.62 -5.17
CA GLN A 127 7.77 23.80 -3.96
C GLN A 127 9.26 23.54 -4.20
N GLN A 128 10.12 24.31 -3.54
CA GLN A 128 11.54 24.01 -3.53
C GLN A 128 11.84 23.05 -2.38
N LEU A 129 12.60 21.98 -2.63
CA LEU A 129 12.92 20.98 -1.59
C LEU A 129 13.51 21.60 -0.31
N SER A 130 14.25 22.70 -0.43
CA SER A 130 14.84 23.42 0.71
C SER A 130 13.83 24.20 1.56
N LYS A 131 12.59 24.34 1.10
CA LYS A 131 11.51 25.06 1.79
C LYS A 131 10.49 24.13 2.44
N LEU A 132 10.63 22.81 2.28
CA LEU A 132 9.77 21.86 2.95
C LEU A 132 9.97 21.93 4.47
N ASP A 133 8.89 22.15 5.19
CA ASP A 133 8.86 21.91 6.63
C ASP A 133 8.68 20.40 6.83
N PHE A 134 9.71 19.73 7.34
CA PHE A 134 9.67 18.30 7.55
C PHE A 134 8.48 17.83 8.41
N GLU A 135 8.08 18.58 9.44
CA GLU A 135 7.03 18.13 10.36
C GLU A 135 5.64 18.33 9.74
N GLU A 136 5.46 19.39 8.96
CA GLU A 136 4.17 19.73 8.36
C GLU A 136 3.96 19.08 6.99
N ASP A 137 5.02 18.92 6.20
CA ASP A 137 4.98 18.52 4.79
C ASP A 137 5.26 17.02 4.57
N THR A 138 5.64 16.29 5.61
CA THR A 138 5.93 14.86 5.48
C THR A 138 5.13 14.01 6.46
N VAL A 139 5.18 12.69 6.27
CA VAL A 139 4.54 11.73 7.16
C VAL A 139 5.57 10.85 7.79
N HIS A 140 5.73 10.96 9.10
CA HIS A 140 6.62 10.11 9.87
C HIS A 140 6.16 8.64 9.77
N LEU A 141 7.04 7.71 9.39
CA LEU A 141 6.68 6.30 9.18
C LEU A 141 6.11 5.65 10.46
N LEU A 142 6.63 6.00 11.64
CA LEU A 142 6.06 5.54 12.91
C LEU A 142 4.60 5.95 13.12
N ASP A 143 4.13 7.07 12.55
CA ASP A 143 2.73 7.48 12.68
C ASP A 143 1.82 6.56 11.86
N ILE A 144 2.29 6.10 10.71
CA ILE A 144 1.62 5.06 9.92
C ILE A 144 1.53 3.77 10.72
N ILE A 145 2.64 3.32 11.31
CA ILE A 145 2.68 2.10 12.13
C ILE A 145 1.74 2.20 13.33
N LYS A 146 1.73 3.33 14.04
CA LYS A 146 0.83 3.57 15.17
C LYS A 146 -0.64 3.58 14.74
N ALA A 147 -0.97 4.21 13.62
CA ALA A 147 -2.34 4.23 13.10
C ALA A 147 -2.86 2.81 12.82
N VAL A 148 -2.03 1.96 12.22
CA VAL A 148 -2.35 0.55 11.96
C VAL A 148 -2.50 -0.24 13.25
N ARG A 149 -1.56 -0.11 14.19
CA ARG A 149 -1.60 -0.85 15.47
C ARG A 149 -2.82 -0.47 16.31
N ASN A 150 -3.20 0.81 16.33
CA ASN A 150 -4.33 1.28 17.12
C ASN A 150 -5.69 0.90 16.53
N ALA A 151 -5.75 0.52 15.25
CA ALA A 151 -6.97 0.07 14.59
C ALA A 151 -7.27 -1.42 14.82
N ASN A 152 -6.28 -2.19 15.28
CA ASN A 152 -6.38 -3.63 15.53
C ASN A 152 -5.99 -3.93 17.00
N PRO A 153 -6.90 -3.67 17.97
CA PRO A 153 -6.63 -3.81 19.40
C PRO A 153 -6.42 -5.26 19.86
#